data_AF-A0A353XWN4-F1
#
_entry.id   AF-A0A353XWN4-F1
#
_cell.length_a   1.000
_cell.length_b   1.000
_cell.length_c   1.000
_cell.angle_alpha   90.00
_cell.angle_beta   90.00
_cell.angle_gamma   90.00
#
_symmetry.space_group_name_H-M   'P 1'
#
loop_
_entity.id
_entity.type
_entity.pdbx_description
1 polymer ?
#
loop_
_entity_poly.entity_id
_entity_poly.type
_entity_poly.pdbx_seq_one_letter_code
_entity_poly.pdbx_strand_id
1 'polypeptide(L)'
;MAVKTFNAGSFLIRLVIAITLVFATYNPSGYSWYHWLVNSNFAVDPLMILAGIVLLIGWIIFLRATMRSLGPVGTFLAAAFFGVIVWALVYY
;
A
#
# COMPACT_ATOMS: atom_id res chain seq x y z
N MET A 1 -27.81 17.81 1.34
CA MET A 1 -26.35 17.83 1.10
C MET A 1 -25.68 17.30 2.35
N ALA A 2 -25.16 16.06 2.35
CA ALA A 2 -24.57 15.48 3.56
C ALA A 2 -23.26 16.20 3.90
N VAL A 3 -23.23 16.91 5.03
CA VAL A 3 -22.01 17.49 5.57
C VAL A 3 -21.10 16.34 5.99
N LYS A 4 -20.14 15.97 5.13
CA LYS A 4 -19.10 15.00 5.47
C LYS A 4 -18.02 15.71 6.27
N THR A 5 -18.27 15.92 7.56
CA THR A 5 -17.26 16.45 8.48
C THR A 5 -16.14 15.43 8.59
N PHE A 6 -14.93 15.79 8.16
CA PHE A 6 -13.75 14.98 8.43
C PHE A 6 -13.59 14.87 9.95
N ASN A 7 -13.66 13.65 10.49
CA ASN A 7 -13.44 13.39 11.91
C ASN A 7 -12.25 12.43 12.11
N ALA A 8 -11.70 12.37 13.32
CA ALA A 8 -10.58 11.50 13.65
C ALA A 8 -10.83 10.01 13.34
N GLY A 9 -12.04 9.50 13.57
CA GLY A 9 -12.44 8.14 13.19
C GLY A 9 -12.37 7.89 11.68
N SER A 10 -12.79 8.86 10.84
CA SER A 10 -12.69 8.74 9.39
C SER A 10 -11.23 8.69 8.89
N PHE A 11 -10.33 9.38 9.60
CA PHE A 11 -8.89 9.30 9.36
C PHE A 11 -8.32 7.94 9.79
N LEU A 12 -8.64 7.49 11.01
CA LEU A 12 -8.15 6.24 11.56
C LEU A 12 -8.54 5.04 10.70
N ILE A 13 -9.77 5.01 10.17
CA ILE A 13 -10.20 3.94 9.25
C ILE A 13 -9.33 3.93 8.00
N ARG A 14 -9.05 5.08 7.39
CA ARG A 14 -8.17 5.15 6.21
C ARG A 14 -6.75 4.72 6.53
N LEU A 15 -6.25 5.07 7.72
CA LEU A 15 -4.93 4.65 8.20
C LEU A 15 -4.86 3.13 8.38
N VAL A 16 -5.85 2.53 9.05
CA VAL A 16 -5.93 1.06 9.23
C VAL A 16 -6.00 0.35 7.88
N ILE A 17 -6.80 0.87 6.94
CA ILE A 17 -6.88 0.33 5.58
C ILE A 17 -5.52 0.44 4.88
N ALA A 18 -4.83 1.57 4.97
CA ALA A 18 -3.51 1.76 4.37
C ALA A 18 -2.48 0.77 4.94
N ILE A 19 -2.45 0.61 6.26
CA ILE A 19 -1.57 -0.36 6.94
C ILE A 19 -1.88 -1.79 6.49
N THR A 20 -3.16 -2.14 6.44
CA THR A 20 -3.61 -3.46 5.98
C THR A 20 -3.19 -3.71 4.54
N LEU A 21 -3.36 -2.73 3.65
CA LEU A 21 -2.94 -2.82 2.25
C LEU A 21 -1.44 -3.08 2.10
N VAL A 22 -0.61 -2.35 2.86
CA VAL A 22 0.84 -2.52 2.85
C VAL A 22 1.20 -3.93 3.34
N PHE A 23 0.72 -4.35 4.52
CA PHE A 23 1.06 -5.65 5.07
C PHE A 23 0.46 -6.84 4.32
N ALA A 24 -0.68 -6.67 3.65
CA ALA A 24 -1.24 -7.68 2.76
C ALA A 24 -0.40 -7.84 1.48
N THR A 25 0.25 -6.77 1.03
CA THR A 25 1.16 -6.80 -0.13
C THR A 25 2.47 -7.49 0.23
N TYR A 26 3.13 -7.05 1.31
CA TYR A 26 4.35 -7.65 1.83
C TYR A 26 4.46 -7.43 3.34
N ASN A 27 4.84 -8.49 4.06
CA ASN A 27 5.22 -8.39 5.46
C ASN A 27 6.34 -9.38 5.82
N PRO A 28 7.09 -9.12 6.91
CA PRO A 28 8.15 -10.01 7.37
C PRO A 28 7.66 -11.33 7.98
N SER A 29 6.37 -11.45 8.33
CA SER A 29 5.86 -12.66 9.02
C SER A 29 5.63 -13.85 8.10
N GLY A 30 5.82 -13.69 6.79
CA GLY A 30 5.63 -14.76 5.80
C GLY A 30 4.20 -14.86 5.26
N TYR A 31 3.26 -14.08 5.78
CA TYR A 31 1.84 -14.14 5.40
C TYR A 31 1.43 -12.95 4.55
N SER A 32 1.82 -12.92 3.28
CA SER A 32 1.44 -11.86 2.34
C SER A 32 1.14 -12.41 0.95
N TRP A 33 0.52 -11.60 0.10
CA TRP A 33 0.28 -11.98 -1.29
C TRP A 33 1.59 -12.25 -2.05
N TYR A 34 2.65 -11.48 -1.75
CA TYR A 34 3.99 -11.74 -2.31
C TYR A 34 4.50 -13.14 -1.94
N HIS A 35 4.37 -13.54 -0.68
CA HIS A 35 4.79 -14.89 -0.24
C HIS A 35 3.93 -15.99 -0.88
N TRP A 36 2.64 -15.75 -1.06
CA TRP A 36 1.77 -16.68 -1.79
C TRP A 36 2.21 -16.86 -3.25
N LEU A 37 2.61 -15.77 -3.93
CA LEU A 37 3.12 -15.81 -5.29
C LEU A 37 4.46 -16.56 -5.40
N VAL A 38 5.40 -16.30 -4.50
CA VAL A 38 6.75 -16.92 -4.57
C VAL A 38 6.72 -18.40 -4.17
N ASN A 39 5.89 -18.77 -3.19
CA ASN A 39 5.80 -20.15 -2.70
C ASN A 39 4.96 -21.08 -3.59
N SER A 40 4.19 -20.54 -4.54
CA SER A 40 3.33 -21.33 -5.43
C SER A 40 4.06 -21.89 -6.66
N ASN A 41 5.40 -21.79 -6.73
CA ASN A 41 6.21 -22.22 -7.89
C ASN A 41 5.69 -21.66 -9.23
N PHE A 42 5.10 -20.46 -9.22
CA PHE A 42 4.45 -19.82 -10.37
C PHE A 42 3.22 -20.57 -10.94
N ALA A 43 2.64 -21.51 -10.20
CA ALA A 43 1.32 -22.05 -10.51
C ALA A 43 0.27 -20.98 -10.18
N VAL A 44 -0.22 -20.29 -11.21
CA VAL A 44 -1.14 -19.16 -11.06
C VAL A 44 -2.58 -19.68 -10.89
N ASP A 45 -3.11 -19.54 -9.68
CA ASP A 45 -4.52 -19.85 -9.36
C ASP A 45 -5.42 -18.61 -9.58
N PRO A 46 -6.68 -18.77 -10.02
CA PRO A 46 -7.62 -17.66 -10.19
C PRO A 46 -7.80 -16.79 -8.94
N LEU A 47 -7.81 -17.37 -7.73
CA LEU A 47 -7.92 -16.63 -6.48
C LEU A 47 -6.69 -15.76 -6.22
N MET A 48 -5.51 -16.22 -6.65
CA MET A 48 -4.26 -15.46 -6.52
C MET A 48 -4.28 -14.21 -7.40
N ILE A 49 -4.75 -14.35 -8.65
CA ILE A 49 -4.94 -13.21 -9.54
C ILE A 49 -5.98 -12.24 -8.96
N LEU A 50 -7.14 -12.76 -8.51
CA LEU A 50 -8.19 -11.94 -7.94
C LEU A 50 -7.69 -11.11 -6.74
N ALA A 51 -6.98 -11.74 -5.82
CA ALA A 51 -6.37 -11.06 -4.67
C ALA A 51 -5.36 -9.99 -5.11
N GLY A 52 -4.53 -10.29 -6.11
CA GLY A 52 -3.56 -9.34 -6.68
C GLY A 52 -4.25 -8.13 -7.30
N ILE A 53 -5.35 -8.34 -8.03
CA ILE A 53 -6.16 -7.25 -8.61
C ILE A 53 -6.77 -6.38 -7.51
N VAL A 54 -7.33 -6.98 -6.45
CA VAL A 54 -7.89 -6.22 -5.32
C VAL A 54 -6.83 -5.37 -4.64
N LEU A 55 -5.63 -5.91 -4.40
CA LEU A 55 -4.49 -5.16 -3.87
C LEU A 55 -4.07 -4.02 -4.80
N LEU A 56 -3.98 -4.29 -6.10
CA LEU A 56 -3.63 -3.28 -7.10
C LEU A 56 -4.63 -2.12 -7.12
N ILE A 57 -5.94 -2.42 -7.06
CA ILE A 57 -7.00 -1.39 -6.96
C ILE A 57 -6.78 -0.54 -5.70
N GLY A 58 -6.53 -1.18 -4.55
CA GLY A 58 -6.23 -0.49 -3.30
C GLY A 58 -5.03 0.47 -3.43
N TRP A 59 -3.90 -0.03 -3.94
CA TRP A 59 -2.70 0.79 -4.19
C TRP A 59 -2.97 1.97 -5.10
N ILE A 60 -3.67 1.74 -6.22
CA ILE A 60 -4.01 2.79 -7.17
C ILE A 60 -4.87 3.88 -6.53
N ILE A 61 -5.84 3.52 -5.68
CA ILE A 61 -6.68 4.50 -4.97
C ILE A 61 -5.82 5.37 -4.05
N PHE A 62 -4.96 4.76 -3.22
CA PHE A 62 -4.12 5.49 -2.28
C PHE A 62 -3.07 6.34 -2.99
N LEU A 63 -2.38 5.80 -4.00
CA LEU A 63 -1.38 6.56 -4.77
C LEU A 63 -2.02 7.75 -5.49
N ARG A 64 -3.20 7.57 -6.10
CA ARG A 64 -3.91 8.69 -6.73
C ARG A 64 -4.36 9.73 -5.72
N ALA A 65 -4.81 9.32 -4.54
CA ALA A 65 -5.15 10.24 -3.47
C ALA A 65 -3.93 11.07 -3.03
N THR A 66 -2.77 10.43 -2.86
CA THR A 66 -1.51 11.10 -2.53
C THR A 66 -1.07 12.06 -3.62
N MET A 67 -1.07 11.64 -4.88
CA MET A 67 -0.70 12.50 -6.02
C MET A 67 -1.65 13.70 -6.16
N ARG A 68 -2.94 13.53 -5.87
CA ARG A 68 -3.90 14.65 -5.88
C ARG A 68 -3.65 15.63 -4.73
N SER A 69 -3.08 15.17 -3.61
CA SER A 69 -2.81 16.01 -2.43
C SER A 69 -1.46 16.71 -2.48
N LEU A 70 -0.38 16.01 -2.88
CA LEU A 70 0.99 16.52 -2.89
C LEU A 70 1.47 16.93 -4.29
N GLY A 71 0.75 16.53 -5.34
CA GLY A 71 1.24 16.61 -6.71
C GLY A 71 2.22 15.47 -7.05
N PRO A 72 2.55 15.28 -8.34
CA PRO A 72 3.51 14.27 -8.78
C PRO A 72 4.91 14.47 -8.21
N VAL A 73 5.41 15.73 -8.22
CA VAL A 73 6.73 16.08 -7.69
C VAL A 73 6.80 15.82 -6.19
N GLY A 74 5.80 16.25 -5.43
CA GLY A 74 5.75 16.01 -3.98
C GLY A 74 5.67 14.52 -3.64
N THR A 75 4.91 13.74 -4.41
CA THR A 75 4.84 12.28 -4.25
C THR A 75 6.18 11.61 -4.54
N PHE A 76 6.88 12.05 -5.60
CA PHE A 76 8.22 11.56 -5.92
C PHE A 76 9.24 11.90 -4.83
N LEU A 77 9.25 13.13 -4.35
CA LEU A 77 10.13 13.56 -3.25
C LEU A 77 9.84 12.76 -1.96
N ALA A 78 8.58 12.51 -1.64
CA ALA A 78 8.21 11.68 -0.49
C ALA A 78 8.72 10.24 -0.65
N ALA A 79 8.56 9.64 -1.83
CA ALA A 79 9.07 8.30 -2.12
C ALA A 79 10.60 8.24 -2.02
N ALA A 80 11.30 9.25 -2.56
CA ALA A 80 12.75 9.36 -2.45
C ALA A 80 13.21 9.52 -0.99
N PHE A 81 12.54 10.37 -0.23
CA PHE A 81 12.85 10.60 1.19
C PHE A 81 12.73 9.31 2.01
N PHE A 82 11.59 8.61 1.94
CA PHE A 82 11.43 7.35 2.66
C PHE A 82 12.33 6.25 2.12
N GLY A 83 12.56 6.19 0.81
CA GLY A 83 13.49 5.24 0.20
C GLY A 83 14.92 5.41 0.70
N VAL A 84 15.40 6.65 0.83
CA VAL A 84 16.72 6.96 1.39
C VAL A 84 16.77 6.65 2.88
N ILE A 85 15.70 6.90 3.66
CA ILE A 85 15.64 6.48 5.06
C ILE A 85 15.78 4.96 5.18
N VAL A 86 15.03 4.19 4.39
CA VAL A 86 15.12 2.72 4.41
C VAL A 86 16.53 2.27 4.01
N TRP A 87 17.12 2.88 2.99
CA TRP A 87 18.50 2.57 2.59
C TRP A 87 19.48 2.89 3.73
N ALA A 88 19.37 4.04 4.36
CA ALA A 88 20.24 4.42 5.48
C ALA A 88 20.13 3.43 6.66
N LEU A 89 18.92 2.99 7.00
CA LEU A 89 18.69 2.00 8.07
C LEU A 89 19.21 0.59 7.75
N VAL A 90 19.38 0.25 6.47
CA VAL A 90 19.97 -1.03 6.06
C VAL A 90 21.49 -0.93 5.96
N TYR A 91 22.00 0.24 5.58
CA TYR A 91 23.43 0.47 5.38
C TYR A 91 24.19 0.68 6.70
N TYR A 92 23.62 1.44 7.63
CA TYR A 92 24.17 1.70 8.96
C TYR A 92 23.53 0.79 9.99
#